data_AF-A0A5J2EXL9-F1
#
_entry.id   AF-A0A5J2EXL9-F1
#
_cell.length_a   1.000
_cell.length_b   1.000
_cell.length_c   1.000
_cell.angle_alpha   90.00
_cell.angle_beta   90.00
_cell.angle_gamma   90.00
#
_symmetry.space_group_name_H-M   'P 1'
#
loop_
_entity.id
_entity.type
_entity.pdbx_description
1 polymer ?
#
loop_
_entity_poly.entity_id
_entity_poly.type
_entity_poly.pdbx_seq_one_letter_code
_entity_poly.pdbx_strand_id
1 'polypeptide(L)'
;MTSPAQRHMMRVSASQAAQREQAPLRHATAYEQMLVKLADDRRTLKNIRSNERKAEKKRELLPFYAPWVAGVLADGRGAQDDIVMTVMLWRLDAGDIAGALEIAPYALKYGLTSDHRRTTPYMLVEEVALATQRLRDAGDSVDLSWLQTTIDLTDGADVPDMVRARLHKVTGLTLRDAGQNAEALAQFQRAMQLDRNAGVRKEIERLERALKPKPEAAPRKTTKPRTRKPAARPAAKRGRPPKAVKTAG
;
A
#
# COMPACT_ATOMS: atom_id res chain seq x y z
N MET A 1 -26.77 -2.17 17.83
CA MET A 1 -25.91 -3.38 17.75
C MET A 1 -26.78 -4.60 17.54
N THR A 2 -26.37 -5.56 16.71
CA THR A 2 -27.08 -6.85 16.54
C THR A 2 -26.89 -7.75 17.76
N SER A 3 -27.93 -8.46 18.16
CA SER A 3 -27.88 -9.37 19.33
C SER A 3 -27.03 -10.61 19.05
N PRO A 4 -26.51 -11.30 20.09
CA PRO A 4 -25.76 -12.56 19.90
C PRO A 4 -26.54 -13.61 19.11
N ALA A 5 -27.85 -13.74 19.36
CA ALA A 5 -28.73 -14.64 18.63
C ALA A 5 -28.85 -14.27 17.14
N GLN A 6 -29.00 -12.97 16.83
CA GLN A 6 -29.03 -12.49 15.45
C GLN A 6 -27.71 -12.79 14.71
N ARG A 7 -26.57 -12.58 15.37
CA ARG A 7 -25.25 -12.89 14.78
C ARG A 7 -25.08 -14.38 14.53
N HIS A 8 -25.48 -15.23 15.47
CA HIS A 8 -25.43 -16.68 15.30
C HIS A 8 -26.33 -17.12 14.13
N MET A 9 -27.57 -16.62 14.08
CA MET A 9 -28.50 -16.90 12.98
C MET A 9 -27.91 -16.46 11.63
N MET A 10 -27.34 -15.27 11.53
CA MET A 10 -26.67 -14.81 10.30
C MET A 10 -25.53 -15.74 9.88
N ARG A 11 -24.70 -16.20 10.83
CA ARG A 11 -23.60 -17.11 10.53
C ARG A 11 -24.08 -18.45 10.00
N VAL A 12 -25.09 -19.04 10.65
CA VAL A 12 -25.66 -20.33 10.23
C VAL A 12 -26.32 -20.20 8.85
N SER A 13 -27.10 -19.15 8.62
CA SER A 13 -27.73 -18.88 7.32
C SER A 13 -26.70 -18.69 6.21
N ALA A 14 -25.58 -18.02 6.50
CA ALA A 14 -24.49 -17.81 5.55
C ALA A 14 -23.79 -19.12 5.18
N SER A 15 -23.49 -19.96 6.16
CA SER A 15 -22.92 -21.31 5.95
C SER A 15 -23.86 -22.16 5.08
N GLN A 16 -25.15 -22.22 5.41
CA GLN A 16 -26.14 -22.95 4.62
C GLN A 16 -26.29 -22.42 3.18
N ALA A 17 -26.26 -21.09 3.00
CA ALA A 17 -26.29 -20.49 1.69
C ALA A 17 -25.05 -20.88 0.87
N ALA A 18 -23.85 -20.75 1.46
CA ALA A 18 -22.58 -21.02 0.80
C ALA A 18 -22.32 -22.50 0.47
N GLN A 19 -23.05 -23.43 1.10
CA GLN A 19 -22.99 -24.86 0.84
C GLN A 19 -23.82 -25.32 -0.37
N ARG A 20 -24.71 -24.46 -0.92
CA ARG A 20 -25.54 -24.84 -2.08
C ARG A 20 -24.66 -25.01 -3.32
N GLU A 21 -24.47 -26.26 -3.75
CA GLU A 21 -23.69 -26.59 -4.95
C GLU A 21 -24.41 -26.10 -6.21
N GLN A 22 -23.69 -25.33 -7.03
CA GLN A 22 -24.04 -24.95 -8.42
C GLN A 22 -25.40 -24.25 -8.65
N ALA A 23 -26.10 -23.83 -7.59
CA ALA A 23 -27.29 -22.99 -7.68
C ALA A 23 -26.93 -21.53 -7.38
N PRO A 24 -27.33 -20.55 -8.21
CA PRO A 24 -27.26 -19.15 -7.82
C PRO A 24 -27.97 -18.98 -6.47
N LEU A 25 -27.38 -18.24 -5.52
CA LEU A 25 -27.94 -18.03 -4.18
C LEU A 25 -29.31 -17.32 -4.15
N ARG A 26 -29.90 -17.02 -5.32
CA ARG A 26 -31.30 -16.62 -5.48
C ARG A 26 -32.18 -17.71 -4.85
N HIS A 27 -33.13 -17.33 -4.00
CA HIS A 27 -33.95 -18.20 -3.12
C HIS A 27 -33.33 -18.66 -1.80
N ALA A 28 -32.22 -18.07 -1.33
CA ALA A 28 -31.84 -18.12 0.09
C ALA A 28 -32.42 -16.88 0.79
N THR A 29 -33.54 -17.02 1.51
CA THR A 29 -34.26 -15.86 2.10
C THR A 29 -33.37 -14.97 2.95
N ALA A 30 -32.46 -15.54 3.73
CA ALA A 30 -31.48 -14.78 4.51
C ALA A 30 -30.42 -14.08 3.64
N TYR A 31 -29.98 -14.71 2.54
CA TYR A 31 -29.08 -14.08 1.57
C TYR A 31 -29.77 -12.91 0.86
N GLU A 32 -31.02 -13.09 0.43
CA GLU A 32 -31.81 -12.03 -0.23
C GLU A 32 -32.01 -10.83 0.69
N GLN A 33 -32.30 -11.05 1.98
CA GLN A 33 -32.36 -9.98 2.98
C GLN A 33 -31.02 -9.24 3.10
N MET A 34 -29.91 -9.97 3.10
CA MET A 34 -28.57 -9.36 3.14
C MET A 34 -28.24 -8.59 1.85
N LEU A 35 -28.71 -9.04 0.68
CA LEU A 35 -28.59 -8.30 -0.57
C LEU A 35 -29.41 -7.00 -0.57
N VAL A 36 -30.62 -7.01 0.00
CA VAL A 36 -31.43 -5.79 0.19
C VAL A 36 -30.68 -4.80 1.06
N LYS A 37 -30.17 -5.24 2.22
CA LYS A 37 -29.33 -4.43 3.11
C LYS A 37 -28.11 -3.87 2.36
N LEU A 38 -27.42 -4.70 1.59
CA LEU A 38 -26.26 -4.28 0.80
C LEU A 38 -26.62 -3.20 -0.23
N ALA A 39 -27.80 -3.32 -0.86
CA ALA A 39 -28.28 -2.32 -1.80
C ALA A 39 -28.61 -0.97 -1.13
N ASP A 40 -29.18 -0.98 0.07
CA ASP A 40 -29.40 0.23 0.88
C ASP A 40 -28.06 0.89 1.27
N ASP A 41 -27.11 0.11 1.77
CA ASP A 41 -25.80 0.61 2.18
C ASP A 41 -25.00 1.17 0.99
N ARG A 42 -25.07 0.52 -0.19
CA ARG A 42 -24.48 1.04 -1.43
C ARG A 42 -25.11 2.37 -1.85
N ARG A 43 -26.43 2.53 -1.70
CA ARG A 43 -27.12 3.81 -1.97
C ARG A 43 -26.63 4.91 -1.03
N THR A 44 -26.50 4.60 0.27
CA THR A 44 -25.93 5.52 1.26
C THR A 44 -24.52 5.96 0.86
N LEU A 45 -23.63 5.02 0.52
CA LEU A 45 -22.27 5.32 0.09
C LEU A 45 -22.21 6.15 -1.21
N LYS A 46 -23.12 5.91 -2.16
CA LYS A 46 -23.21 6.68 -3.41
C LYS A 46 -23.54 8.16 -3.17
N ASN A 47 -24.28 8.47 -2.11
CA ASN A 47 -24.65 9.84 -1.75
C ASN A 47 -23.50 10.61 -1.07
N ILE A 48 -22.46 9.92 -0.60
CA ILE A 48 -21.25 10.54 -0.07
C ILE A 48 -20.33 10.90 -1.23
N ARG A 49 -19.79 12.12 -1.27
CA ARG A 49 -18.85 12.56 -2.32
C ARG A 49 -17.39 12.29 -1.96
N SER A 50 -17.00 12.57 -0.71
CA SER A 50 -15.63 12.36 -0.24
C SER A 50 -15.29 10.86 -0.14
N ASN A 51 -14.14 10.47 -0.69
CA ASN A 51 -13.64 9.11 -0.59
C ASN A 51 -13.22 8.74 0.84
N GLU A 52 -12.67 9.70 1.59
CA GLU A 52 -12.32 9.52 3.00
C GLU A 52 -13.57 9.27 3.85
N ARG A 53 -14.62 10.09 3.68
CA ARG A 53 -15.91 9.87 4.36
C ARG A 53 -16.59 8.57 3.95
N LYS A 54 -16.40 8.11 2.70
CA LYS A 54 -16.85 6.78 2.28
C LYS A 54 -16.08 5.68 3.01
N ALA A 55 -14.77 5.83 3.17
CA ALA A 55 -13.94 4.87 3.89
C ALA A 55 -14.36 4.78 5.36
N GLU A 56 -14.57 5.91 6.03
CA GLU A 56 -15.14 5.98 7.38
C GLU A 56 -16.50 5.27 7.46
N LYS A 57 -17.41 5.58 6.53
CA LYS A 57 -18.72 4.93 6.51
C LYS A 57 -18.63 3.43 6.29
N LYS A 58 -17.69 2.95 5.45
CA LYS A 58 -17.44 1.52 5.28
C LYS A 58 -16.95 0.88 6.58
N ARG A 59 -16.06 1.52 7.35
CA ARG A 59 -15.63 1.03 8.68
C ARG A 59 -16.81 0.86 9.64
N GLU A 60 -17.78 1.79 9.63
CA GLU A 60 -19.00 1.65 10.43
C GLU A 60 -19.88 0.47 9.96
N LEU A 61 -19.93 0.22 8.65
CA LEU A 61 -20.82 -0.78 8.06
C LEU A 61 -20.28 -2.22 8.14
N LEU A 62 -18.96 -2.38 8.00
CA LEU A 62 -18.28 -3.69 7.95
C LEU A 62 -18.64 -4.64 9.11
N PRO A 63 -18.72 -4.20 10.38
CA PRO A 63 -19.12 -5.06 11.50
C PRO A 63 -20.49 -5.73 11.33
N PHE A 64 -21.42 -5.14 10.57
CA PHE A 64 -22.74 -5.74 10.32
C PHE A 64 -22.68 -6.91 9.34
N TYR A 65 -21.62 -7.01 8.53
CA TYR A 65 -21.41 -8.09 7.58
C TYR A 65 -20.47 -9.18 8.09
N ALA A 66 -19.68 -8.89 9.13
CA ALA A 66 -18.72 -9.83 9.69
C ALA A 66 -19.31 -11.22 10.05
N PRO A 67 -20.53 -11.34 10.63
CA PRO A 67 -21.13 -12.64 10.90
C PRO A 67 -21.43 -13.45 9.63
N TRP A 68 -21.84 -12.78 8.54
CA TRP A 68 -22.08 -13.42 7.26
C TRP A 68 -20.79 -13.98 6.67
N VAL A 69 -19.76 -13.13 6.57
CA VAL A 69 -18.44 -13.53 6.07
C VAL A 69 -17.87 -14.70 6.88
N ALA A 70 -17.94 -14.65 8.22
CA ALA A 70 -17.48 -15.73 9.06
C ALA A 70 -18.21 -17.06 8.78
N GLY A 71 -19.52 -17.02 8.48
CA GLY A 71 -20.28 -18.22 8.13
C GLY A 71 -19.89 -18.80 6.77
N VAL A 72 -19.67 -17.93 5.77
CA VAL A 72 -19.21 -18.38 4.44
C VAL A 72 -17.80 -18.95 4.50
N LEU A 73 -16.87 -18.31 5.21
CA LEU A 73 -15.50 -18.78 5.32
C LEU A 73 -15.37 -20.08 6.12
N ALA A 74 -16.29 -20.36 7.05
CA ALA A 74 -16.26 -21.58 7.86
C ALA A 74 -16.57 -22.83 7.03
N ASP A 75 -17.66 -22.82 6.25
CA ASP A 75 -18.17 -24.03 5.59
C ASP A 75 -18.52 -23.87 4.10
N GLY A 76 -18.15 -22.74 3.50
CA GLY A 76 -18.50 -22.43 2.11
C GLY A 76 -17.85 -23.37 1.10
N ARG A 77 -18.61 -23.69 0.05
CA ARG A 77 -18.19 -24.60 -1.04
C ARG A 77 -17.95 -23.90 -2.36
N GLY A 78 -17.69 -22.59 -2.33
CA GLY A 78 -17.38 -21.82 -3.53
C GLY A 78 -18.58 -21.30 -4.31
N ALA A 79 -19.78 -21.30 -3.73
CA ALA A 79 -20.91 -20.57 -4.30
C ALA A 79 -20.55 -19.08 -4.43
N GLN A 80 -20.88 -18.48 -5.58
CA GLN A 80 -20.68 -17.06 -5.81
C GLN A 80 -21.48 -16.25 -4.77
N ASP A 81 -20.79 -15.40 -4.02
CA ASP A 81 -21.36 -14.59 -2.94
C ASP A 81 -20.95 -13.12 -3.10
N ASP A 82 -21.92 -12.29 -3.49
CA ASP A 82 -21.70 -10.86 -3.75
C ASP A 82 -21.45 -10.08 -2.45
N ILE A 83 -21.92 -10.57 -1.31
CA ILE A 83 -21.70 -9.94 0.00
C ILE A 83 -20.24 -10.12 0.38
N VAL A 84 -19.72 -11.34 0.31
CA VAL A 84 -18.30 -11.65 0.61
C VAL A 84 -17.37 -10.84 -0.29
N MET A 85 -17.63 -10.82 -1.61
CA MET A 85 -16.80 -10.08 -2.55
C MET A 85 -16.87 -8.56 -2.32
N THR A 86 -18.05 -8.04 -1.98
CA THR A 86 -18.19 -6.60 -1.66
C THR A 86 -17.50 -6.23 -0.36
N VAL A 87 -17.61 -7.08 0.66
CA VAL A 87 -16.97 -6.85 1.97
C VAL A 87 -15.45 -6.86 1.82
N MET A 88 -14.87 -7.78 1.04
CA MET A 88 -13.43 -7.80 0.77
C MET A 88 -12.96 -6.47 0.15
N LEU A 89 -13.67 -5.97 -0.87
CA LEU A 89 -13.36 -4.68 -1.48
C LEU A 89 -13.53 -3.51 -0.50
N TRP A 90 -14.62 -3.50 0.28
CA TRP A 90 -14.86 -2.43 1.25
C TRP A 90 -13.84 -2.39 2.37
N ARG A 91 -13.28 -3.53 2.78
CA ARG A 91 -12.17 -3.59 3.73
C ARG A 91 -10.93 -2.89 3.16
N LEU A 92 -10.56 -3.17 1.91
CA LEU A 92 -9.44 -2.50 1.22
C LEU A 92 -9.67 -0.98 1.05
N ASP A 93 -10.89 -0.59 0.70
CA ASP A 93 -11.30 0.81 0.64
C ASP A 93 -11.20 1.52 1.99
N ALA A 94 -11.47 0.80 3.08
CA ALA A 94 -11.40 1.28 4.45
C ALA A 94 -9.98 1.23 5.06
N GLY A 95 -9.00 0.66 4.35
CA GLY A 95 -7.63 0.45 4.84
C GLY A 95 -7.44 -0.80 5.71
N ASP A 96 -8.46 -1.65 5.85
CA ASP A 96 -8.37 -2.93 6.55
C ASP A 96 -7.84 -4.02 5.61
N ILE A 97 -6.53 -3.96 5.35
CA ILE A 97 -5.86 -4.92 4.45
C ILE A 97 -5.86 -6.32 5.06
N ALA A 98 -5.59 -6.43 6.37
CA ALA A 98 -5.58 -7.70 7.09
C ALA A 98 -6.91 -8.46 6.93
N GLY A 99 -8.04 -7.80 7.21
CA GLY A 99 -9.35 -8.42 7.10
C GLY A 99 -9.77 -8.75 5.66
N ALA A 100 -9.25 -8.06 4.66
CA ALA A 100 -9.44 -8.43 3.26
C ALA A 100 -8.65 -9.71 2.92
N LEU A 101 -7.44 -9.84 3.44
CA LEU A 101 -6.59 -11.02 3.26
C LEU A 101 -7.09 -12.27 4.01
N GLU A 102 -7.98 -12.12 5.00
CA GLU A 102 -8.73 -13.27 5.55
C GLU A 102 -9.73 -13.86 4.53
N ILE A 103 -10.27 -13.04 3.63
CA ILE A 103 -11.27 -13.44 2.63
C ILE A 103 -10.59 -13.91 1.33
N ALA A 104 -9.46 -13.30 0.97
CA ALA A 104 -8.79 -13.52 -0.32
C ALA A 104 -8.47 -14.99 -0.64
N PRO A 105 -7.94 -15.83 0.28
CA PRO A 105 -7.68 -17.24 -0.01
C PRO A 105 -8.92 -18.02 -0.43
N TYR A 106 -10.07 -17.76 0.21
CA TYR A 106 -11.34 -18.38 -0.16
C TYR A 106 -11.81 -17.92 -1.54
N ALA A 107 -11.78 -16.60 -1.77
CA ALA A 107 -12.20 -16.01 -3.04
C ALA A 107 -11.37 -16.52 -4.23
N LEU A 108 -10.05 -16.64 -4.05
CA LEU A 108 -9.11 -17.15 -5.05
C LEU A 108 -9.28 -18.65 -5.28
N LYS A 109 -9.35 -19.46 -4.22
CA LYS A 109 -9.51 -20.92 -4.30
C LYS A 109 -10.71 -21.33 -5.13
N TYR A 110 -11.83 -20.62 -4.96
CA TYR A 110 -13.10 -20.95 -5.61
C TYR A 110 -13.44 -20.06 -6.81
N GLY A 111 -12.53 -19.16 -7.22
CA GLY A 111 -12.73 -18.32 -8.40
C GLY A 111 -13.92 -17.36 -8.30
N LEU A 112 -14.25 -16.90 -7.09
CA LEU A 112 -15.30 -15.89 -6.90
C LEU A 112 -14.93 -14.62 -7.67
N THR A 113 -15.91 -13.82 -8.09
CA THR A 113 -15.66 -12.55 -8.80
C THR A 113 -16.53 -11.42 -8.26
N SER A 114 -16.01 -10.19 -8.20
CA SER A 114 -16.78 -9.00 -7.80
C SER A 114 -17.51 -8.34 -8.97
N ASP A 115 -16.88 -8.34 -10.15
CA ASP A 115 -17.44 -7.88 -11.41
C ASP A 115 -16.82 -8.71 -12.54
N HIS A 116 -17.56 -9.00 -13.60
CA HIS A 116 -17.05 -9.81 -14.72
C HIS A 116 -15.94 -9.10 -15.52
N ARG A 117 -15.47 -7.92 -15.09
CA ARG A 117 -14.47 -7.11 -15.79
C ARG A 117 -13.06 -7.36 -15.26
N ARG A 118 -12.88 -7.59 -13.96
CA ARG A 118 -11.59 -7.91 -13.34
C ARG A 118 -11.65 -9.28 -12.68
N THR A 119 -10.63 -10.09 -12.90
CA THR A 119 -10.42 -11.31 -12.13
C THR A 119 -10.11 -10.93 -10.68
N THR A 120 -10.41 -11.82 -9.73
CA THR A 120 -10.11 -11.59 -8.31
C THR A 120 -8.63 -11.35 -8.01
N PRO A 121 -7.67 -12.08 -8.62
CA PRO A 121 -6.25 -11.77 -8.48
C PRO A 121 -5.91 -10.34 -8.94
N TYR A 122 -6.45 -9.89 -10.08
CA TYR A 122 -6.22 -8.52 -10.55
C TYR A 122 -6.75 -7.52 -9.52
N MET A 123 -8.04 -7.62 -9.15
CA MET A 123 -8.62 -6.70 -8.18
C MET A 123 -7.83 -6.68 -6.86
N LEU A 124 -7.42 -7.84 -6.34
CA LEU A 124 -6.66 -7.93 -5.10
C LEU A 124 -5.31 -7.20 -5.19
N VAL A 125 -4.51 -7.46 -6.23
CA VAL A 125 -3.20 -6.79 -6.42
C VAL A 125 -3.36 -5.28 -6.51
N GLU A 126 -4.35 -4.83 -7.28
CA GLU A 126 -4.60 -3.39 -7.48
C GLU A 126 -5.00 -2.71 -6.17
N GLU A 127 -6.01 -3.27 -5.49
CA GLU A 127 -6.63 -2.63 -4.34
C GLU A 127 -5.74 -2.72 -3.09
N VAL A 128 -4.96 -3.79 -2.90
CA VAL A 128 -3.96 -3.87 -1.83
C VAL A 128 -2.84 -2.86 -2.07
N ALA A 129 -2.35 -2.71 -3.30
CA ALA A 129 -1.31 -1.73 -3.60
C ALA A 129 -1.80 -0.29 -3.33
N LEU A 130 -3.03 0.02 -3.72
CA LEU A 130 -3.66 1.31 -3.47
C LEU A 130 -3.93 1.55 -1.97
N ALA A 131 -4.46 0.56 -1.25
CA ALA A 131 -4.70 0.66 0.19
C ALA A 131 -3.41 0.89 0.97
N THR A 132 -2.36 0.15 0.62
CA THR A 132 -1.04 0.30 1.24
C THR A 132 -0.46 1.68 1.00
N GLN A 133 -0.55 2.19 -0.24
CA GLN A 133 -0.06 3.53 -0.57
C GLN A 133 -0.81 4.59 0.26
N ARG A 134 -2.13 4.47 0.40
CA ARG A 134 -2.94 5.38 1.23
C ARG A 134 -2.49 5.38 2.71
N LEU A 135 -2.30 4.20 3.30
CA LEU A 135 -1.83 4.09 4.69
C LEU A 135 -0.45 4.73 4.86
N ARG A 136 0.48 4.45 3.94
CA ARG A 136 1.82 5.06 3.96
C ARG A 136 1.76 6.58 3.82
N ASP A 137 0.94 7.10 2.92
CA ASP A 137 0.80 8.55 2.70
C ASP A 137 0.17 9.25 3.93
N ALA A 138 -0.65 8.53 4.70
CA ALA A 138 -1.19 9.00 5.98
C ALA A 138 -0.18 8.88 7.15
N GLY A 139 0.98 8.22 6.94
CA GLY A 139 1.95 7.95 7.99
C GLY A 139 1.58 6.76 8.90
N ASP A 140 0.57 5.98 8.52
CA ASP A 140 0.15 4.79 9.25
C ASP A 140 1.14 3.63 8.99
N SER A 141 1.32 2.79 10.01
CA SER A 141 2.13 1.57 9.89
C SER A 141 1.47 0.58 8.93
N VAL A 142 2.28 0.02 8.03
CA VAL A 142 1.88 -1.09 7.15
C VAL A 142 2.66 -2.33 7.55
N ASP A 143 1.95 -3.43 7.80
CA ASP A 143 2.58 -4.72 7.99
C ASP A 143 3.04 -5.29 6.64
N LEU A 144 4.35 -5.55 6.53
CA LEU A 144 4.99 -6.09 5.34
C LEU A 144 4.43 -7.46 4.93
N SER A 145 3.94 -8.25 5.90
CA SER A 145 3.36 -9.56 5.64
C SER A 145 2.13 -9.49 4.75
N TRP A 146 1.37 -8.39 4.77
CA TRP A 146 0.20 -8.21 3.90
C TRP A 146 0.59 -8.13 2.43
N LEU A 147 1.68 -7.41 2.14
CA LEU A 147 2.22 -7.27 0.79
C LEU A 147 2.81 -8.58 0.29
N GLN A 148 3.59 -9.27 1.13
CA GLN A 148 4.17 -10.57 0.80
C GLN A 148 3.07 -11.61 0.55
N THR A 149 2.07 -11.71 1.43
CA THR A 149 0.92 -12.60 1.26
C THR A 149 0.19 -12.32 -0.05
N THR A 150 0.01 -11.04 -0.42
CA THR A 150 -0.65 -10.68 -1.69
C THR A 150 0.16 -11.11 -2.89
N ILE A 151 1.49 -10.94 -2.86
CA ILE A 151 2.39 -11.41 -3.91
C ILE A 151 2.26 -12.92 -4.06
N ASP A 152 2.33 -13.67 -2.96
CA ASP A 152 2.31 -15.13 -2.96
C ASP A 152 0.94 -15.68 -3.43
N LEU A 153 -0.17 -15.11 -2.94
CA LEU A 153 -1.53 -15.51 -3.34
C LEU A 153 -1.85 -15.25 -4.82
N THR A 154 -1.13 -14.31 -5.45
CA THR A 154 -1.38 -13.89 -6.84
C THR A 154 -0.20 -14.16 -7.76
N ASP A 155 0.72 -15.00 -7.30
CA ASP A 155 1.81 -15.51 -8.13
C ASP A 155 1.26 -16.36 -9.27
N GLY A 156 1.83 -16.21 -10.46
CA GLY A 156 1.36 -16.86 -11.68
C GLY A 156 -0.01 -16.41 -12.21
N ALA A 157 -0.77 -15.57 -11.49
CA ALA A 157 -2.07 -15.07 -11.96
C ALA A 157 -1.93 -14.05 -13.09
N ASP A 158 -2.89 -14.04 -14.03
CA ASP A 158 -2.98 -13.04 -15.07
C ASP A 158 -3.41 -11.67 -14.50
N VAL A 159 -2.43 -10.78 -14.36
CA VAL A 159 -2.58 -9.42 -13.81
C VAL A 159 -1.74 -8.47 -14.66
N PRO A 160 -2.27 -7.32 -15.11
CA PRO A 160 -1.50 -6.38 -15.91
C PRO A 160 -0.16 -5.99 -15.24
N ASP A 161 0.92 -5.98 -16.01
CA ASP A 161 2.28 -5.72 -15.48
C ASP A 161 2.39 -4.40 -14.72
N MET A 162 1.70 -3.34 -15.17
CA MET A 162 1.68 -2.05 -14.47
C MET A 162 1.06 -2.13 -13.06
N VAL A 163 0.09 -3.02 -12.87
CA VAL A 163 -0.60 -3.24 -11.60
C VAL A 163 0.31 -4.04 -10.66
N ARG A 164 0.94 -5.10 -11.18
CA ARG A 164 1.94 -5.89 -10.45
C ARG A 164 3.16 -5.04 -10.08
N ALA A 165 3.63 -4.18 -10.99
CA ALA A 165 4.71 -3.23 -10.73
C ALA A 165 4.36 -2.25 -9.59
N ARG A 166 3.10 -1.80 -9.50
CA ARG A 166 2.63 -0.94 -8.40
C ARG A 166 2.70 -1.66 -7.05
N LEU A 167 2.32 -2.94 -6.99
CA LEU A 167 2.43 -3.74 -5.76
C LEU A 167 3.91 -3.90 -5.35
N HIS A 168 4.80 -4.24 -6.27
CA HIS A 168 6.24 -4.32 -5.99
C HIS A 168 6.82 -2.97 -5.56
N LYS A 169 6.41 -1.87 -6.20
CA LYS A 169 6.83 -0.51 -5.83
C LYS A 169 6.45 -0.20 -4.39
N VAL A 170 5.19 -0.39 -4.00
CA VAL A 170 4.77 -0.05 -2.63
C VAL A 170 5.43 -0.98 -1.61
N THR A 171 5.66 -2.25 -1.95
CA THR A 171 6.46 -3.19 -1.13
C THR A 171 7.88 -2.70 -0.90
N GLY A 172 8.57 -2.28 -1.97
CA GLY A 172 9.90 -1.70 -1.86
C GLY A 172 9.95 -0.43 -1.00
N LEU A 173 8.92 0.41 -1.10
CA LEU A 173 8.82 1.60 -0.26
C LEU A 173 8.64 1.23 1.23
N THR A 174 7.76 0.29 1.55
CA THR A 174 7.56 -0.19 2.94
C THR A 174 8.84 -0.81 3.51
N LEU A 175 9.55 -1.64 2.74
CA LEU A 175 10.82 -2.24 3.15
C LEU A 175 11.90 -1.18 3.41
N ARG A 176 12.00 -0.19 2.52
CA ARG A 176 12.94 0.93 2.69
C ARG A 176 12.66 1.70 3.96
N ASP A 177 11.38 1.99 4.24
CA ASP A 177 10.99 2.70 5.46
C ASP A 177 11.28 1.88 6.73
N ALA A 178 11.26 0.54 6.63
CA ALA A 178 11.70 -0.39 7.68
C ALA A 178 13.23 -0.59 7.74
N GLY A 179 14.02 0.08 6.89
CA GLY A 179 15.49 -0.03 6.85
C GLY A 179 16.02 -1.26 6.10
N GLN A 180 15.14 -2.06 5.49
CA GLN A 180 15.46 -3.27 4.74
C GLN A 180 15.90 -2.95 3.30
N ASN A 181 17.01 -2.24 3.16
CA ASN A 181 17.45 -1.63 1.90
C ASN A 181 17.73 -2.64 0.76
N ALA A 182 18.30 -3.81 1.06
CA ALA A 182 18.61 -4.82 0.04
C ALA A 182 17.33 -5.44 -0.55
N GLU A 183 16.37 -5.79 0.32
CA GLU A 183 15.06 -6.32 -0.09
C GLU A 183 14.25 -5.25 -0.82
N ALA A 184 14.28 -4.00 -0.34
CA ALA A 184 13.65 -2.87 -1.01
C ALA A 184 14.18 -2.67 -2.44
N LEU A 185 15.50 -2.76 -2.63
CA LEU A 185 16.13 -2.66 -3.95
C LEU A 185 15.63 -3.75 -4.89
N ALA A 186 15.55 -5.01 -4.42
CA ALA A 186 15.04 -6.12 -5.22
C ALA A 186 13.59 -5.88 -5.69
N GLN A 187 12.73 -5.37 -4.79
CA GLN A 187 11.34 -5.04 -5.12
C GLN A 187 11.25 -3.90 -6.15
N PHE A 188 12.06 -2.85 -6.01
CA PHE A 188 12.09 -1.78 -7.00
C PHE A 188 12.61 -2.23 -8.36
N GLN A 189 13.65 -3.07 -8.39
CA GLN A 189 14.15 -3.65 -9.64
C GLN A 189 13.06 -4.51 -10.31
N ARG A 190 12.32 -5.32 -9.55
CA ARG A 190 11.20 -6.09 -10.08
C ARG A 190 10.08 -5.19 -10.62
N ALA A 191 9.73 -4.12 -9.91
CA ALA A 191 8.76 -3.12 -10.40
C ALA A 191 9.20 -2.49 -11.73
N MET A 192 10.49 -2.15 -11.87
CA MET A 192 11.05 -1.55 -13.09
C MET A 192 11.15 -2.52 -14.27
N GLN A 193 11.37 -3.81 -14.00
CA GLN A 193 11.36 -4.86 -15.03
C GLN A 193 9.96 -5.03 -15.63
N LEU A 194 8.93 -4.99 -14.79
CA LEU A 194 7.52 -5.10 -15.21
C LEU A 194 7.03 -3.83 -15.89
N ASP A 195 7.33 -2.66 -15.32
CA ASP A 195 6.96 -1.36 -15.87
C ASP A 195 8.12 -0.35 -15.73
N ARG A 196 8.71 0.00 -16.88
CA ARG A 196 9.79 1.00 -16.95
C ARG A 196 9.34 2.38 -16.44
N ASN A 197 8.03 2.66 -16.44
CA ASN A 197 7.42 3.90 -15.98
C ASN A 197 6.90 3.83 -14.54
N ALA A 198 7.20 2.77 -13.78
CA ALA A 198 6.79 2.62 -12.37
C ALA A 198 7.30 3.77 -11.45
N GLY A 199 8.28 4.56 -11.90
CA GLY A 199 8.77 5.75 -11.19
C GLY A 199 9.71 5.42 -10.03
N VAL A 200 10.37 4.26 -10.06
CA VAL A 200 11.25 3.76 -9.00
C VAL A 200 12.74 3.98 -9.27
N ARG A 201 13.11 4.55 -10.43
CA ARG A 201 14.52 4.72 -10.85
C ARG A 201 15.37 5.47 -9.81
N LYS A 202 14.85 6.58 -9.26
CA LYS A 202 15.55 7.36 -8.23
C LYS A 202 15.71 6.60 -6.91
N GLU A 203 14.76 5.72 -6.57
CA GLU A 203 14.84 4.88 -5.38
C GLU A 203 15.91 3.80 -5.54
N ILE A 204 15.97 3.16 -6.72
CA ILE A 204 17.01 2.20 -7.09
C ILE A 204 18.40 2.85 -6.99
N GLU A 205 18.62 3.99 -7.67
CA GLU A 205 19.90 4.70 -7.64
C GLU A 205 20.33 5.09 -6.23
N ARG A 206 19.37 5.49 -5.37
CA ARG A 206 19.63 5.84 -3.97
C ARG A 206 20.08 4.63 -3.17
N LEU A 207 19.35 3.51 -3.26
CA LEU A 207 19.66 2.31 -2.50
C LEU A 207 20.95 1.63 -2.99
N GLU A 208 21.20 1.60 -4.29
CA GLU A 208 22.47 1.11 -4.84
C GLU A 208 23.68 1.89 -4.30
N ARG A 209 23.56 3.22 -4.17
CA ARG A 209 24.61 4.05 -3.56
C ARG A 209 24.76 3.78 -2.07
N ALA A 210 23.66 3.60 -1.35
CA ALA A 210 23.67 3.33 0.09
C ALA A 210 24.25 1.95 0.43
N LEU A 211 24.04 0.95 -0.44
CA LEU A 211 24.51 -0.42 -0.27
C LEU A 211 25.96 -0.62 -0.77
N LYS A 212 26.52 0.30 -1.56
CA LYS A 212 27.94 0.26 -1.91
C LYS A 212 28.77 0.43 -0.63
N PRO A 213 29.73 -0.47 -0.36
CA PRO A 213 30.62 -0.31 0.79
C PRO A 213 31.35 1.03 0.67
N LYS A 214 31.38 1.81 1.77
CA LYS A 214 32.22 3.00 1.83
C LYS A 214 33.67 2.54 1.58
N PRO A 215 34.41 3.14 0.62
CA PRO A 215 35.81 2.83 0.47
C PRO A 215 36.51 3.09 1.81
N GLU A 216 37.18 2.05 2.32
CA GLU A 216 38.05 2.14 3.47
C GLU A 216 38.97 3.35 3.27
N ALA A 217 39.02 4.24 4.26
CA ALA A 217 39.78 5.48 4.15
C ALA A 217 41.25 5.13 3.89
N ALA A 218 41.67 5.25 2.62
CA ALA A 218 43.07 5.09 2.26
C ALA A 218 43.91 5.96 3.19
N PRO A 219 45.00 5.42 3.78
CA PRO A 219 45.79 6.16 4.75
C PRO A 219 46.23 7.48 4.11
N ARG A 220 45.90 8.59 4.78
CA ARG A 220 46.27 9.94 4.34
C ARG A 220 47.76 9.94 4.04
N LYS A 221 48.15 10.02 2.76
CA LYS A 221 49.53 10.30 2.38
C LYS A 221 49.89 11.66 2.98
N THR A 222 50.74 11.66 4.01
CA THR A 222 51.32 12.87 4.59
C THR A 222 52.09 13.60 3.49
N THR A 223 51.51 14.68 2.96
CA THR A 223 52.22 15.60 2.07
C THR A 223 53.29 16.31 2.90
N LYS A 224 54.57 16.08 2.56
CA LYS A 224 55.70 16.80 3.15
C LYS A 224 55.51 18.32 2.95
N PRO A 225 55.83 19.17 3.94
CA PRO A 225 55.67 20.61 3.83
C PRO A 225 56.52 21.15 2.68
N ARG A 226 55.89 21.87 1.74
CA ARG A 226 56.59 22.57 0.67
C ARG A 226 57.23 23.83 1.26
N THR A 227 58.55 23.92 1.23
CA THR A 227 59.31 25.11 1.64
C THR A 227 58.90 26.31 0.76
N ARG A 228 58.39 27.37 1.40
CA ARG A 228 58.05 28.63 0.73
C ARG A 228 59.34 29.43 0.46
N LYS A 229 59.58 29.74 -0.82
CA LYS A 229 60.62 30.69 -1.25
C LYS A 229 60.19 32.12 -0.86
N PRO A 230 61.06 32.97 -0.29
CA PRO A 230 60.68 34.33 0.11
C PRO A 230 60.33 35.20 -1.10
N ALA A 231 59.23 35.95 -1.00
CA ALA A 231 58.82 36.95 -1.98
C ALA A 231 59.63 38.24 -1.83
N ALA A 232 60.10 38.80 -2.95
CA ALA A 232 60.76 40.10 -2.99
C ALA A 232 59.75 41.24 -2.74
N ARG A 233 60.10 42.19 -1.86
CA ARG A 233 59.30 43.38 -1.53
C ARG A 233 59.32 44.40 -2.69
N PRO A 234 58.18 45.00 -3.09
CA PRO A 234 58.17 46.19 -3.93
C PRO A 234 58.36 47.47 -3.12
N ALA A 235 58.96 48.49 -3.75
CA ALA A 235 59.32 49.78 -3.16
C ALA A 235 58.10 50.66 -2.81
N ALA A 236 58.20 51.37 -1.67
CA ALA A 236 57.16 52.23 -1.11
C ALA A 236 56.97 53.55 -1.88
N LYS A 237 55.72 53.89 -2.24
CA LYS A 237 55.33 55.24 -2.70
C LYS A 237 55.02 56.13 -1.49
N ARG A 238 55.69 57.29 -1.41
CA ARG A 238 55.50 58.35 -0.40
C ARG A 238 54.09 58.98 -0.49
N GLY A 239 53.41 59.09 0.64
CA GLY A 239 52.12 59.77 0.80
C GLY A 239 52.23 61.30 0.85
N ARG A 240 51.17 61.97 0.40
CA ARG A 240 50.94 63.43 0.43
C ARG A 240 50.29 63.83 1.78
N PRO A 241 50.66 64.96 2.41
CA PRO A 241 50.21 65.30 3.76
C PRO A 241 48.75 65.81 3.83
N PRO A 242 48.08 65.69 5.00
CA PRO A 242 46.68 66.03 5.20
C PRO A 242 46.42 67.54 5.40
N LYS A 243 45.20 67.98 5.05
CA LYS A 243 44.70 69.37 5.18
C LYS A 243 44.00 69.56 6.54
N ALA A 244 44.24 70.70 7.18
CA ALA A 244 43.76 71.04 8.52
C ALA A 244 42.23 71.21 8.64
N VAL A 245 41.69 70.80 9.79
CA VAL A 245 40.28 70.92 10.20
C VAL A 245 40.08 72.26 10.92
N LYS A 246 39.04 73.03 10.54
CA LYS A 246 38.58 74.22 11.26
C LYS A 246 37.58 73.84 12.35
N THR A 247 37.77 74.39 13.54
CA THR A 247 36.87 74.38 14.69
C THR A 247 35.63 75.24 14.44
N ALA A 248 34.46 74.76 14.85
CA ALA A 248 33.24 75.55 14.97
C ALA A 248 33.16 76.17 16.37
N GLY A 249 32.82 77.46 16.42
CA GLY A 249 32.13 78.10 17.54
C GLY A 249 30.68 78.33 17.13
#